data_AF-A0A094FZA0-F1
#
_entry.id   AF-A0A094FZA0-F1
#
_cell.length_a   1.000
_cell.length_b   1.000
_cell.length_c   1.000
_cell.angle_alpha   90.00
_cell.angle_beta   90.00
_cell.angle_gamma   90.00
#
_symmetry.space_group_name_H-M   'P 1'
#
loop_
_entity.id
_entity.type
_entity.pdbx_description
1 polymer ?
#
loop_
_entity_poly.entity_id
_entity_poly.type
_entity_poly.pdbx_seq_one_letter_code
_entity_poly.pdbx_strand_id
1 'polypeptide(L)' 'MNPAKVMDLTKVEILNQEIDPEGNTPSYYRMLVDKRSFKYITIDPGIYEVDDLCFPPVLLELLPLFPAGN' A
#
# COMPACT_ATOMS: atom_id res chain seq x y z
N MET A 1 -2.87 8.29 -25.60
CA MET A 1 -2.21 7.91 -24.34
C MET A 1 -3.30 7.49 -23.38
N ASN A 2 -3.24 6.28 -22.83
CA ASN A 2 -4.27 5.77 -21.94
C ASN A 2 -4.15 6.55 -20.60
N PRO A 3 -5.18 7.25 -20.11
CA PRO A 3 -5.11 7.89 -18.82
C PRO A 3 -5.21 6.78 -17.78
N ALA A 4 -4.07 6.18 -17.42
CA ALA A 4 -4.01 5.36 -16.22
C ALA A 4 -4.51 6.26 -15.07
N LYS A 5 -5.69 5.91 -14.54
CA LYS A 5 -6.41 6.68 -13.55
C LYS A 5 -5.47 6.93 -12.37
N VAL A 6 -5.07 8.19 -12.15
CA VAL A 6 -4.26 8.59 -11.00
C VAL A 6 -4.99 8.12 -9.74
N MET A 7 -4.26 7.43 -8.85
CA MET A 7 -4.83 6.98 -7.58
C MET A 7 -5.02 8.20 -6.68
N ASP A 8 -6.25 8.46 -6.28
CA ASP A 8 -6.55 9.49 -5.28
C ASP A 8 -6.20 8.92 -3.90
N LEU A 9 -4.99 9.22 -3.42
CA LEU A 9 -4.45 8.71 -2.17
C LEU A 9 -5.27 9.15 -0.95
N THR A 10 -6.04 10.24 -1.06
CA THR A 10 -6.93 10.72 0.02
C THR A 10 -8.09 9.76 0.31
N LYS A 11 -8.33 8.79 -0.58
CA LYS A 11 -9.38 7.79 -0.48
C LYS A 11 -8.90 6.42 0.00
N VAL A 12 -7.64 6.30 0.41
CA VAL A 12 -7.07 5.06 0.94
C VAL A 12 -6.98 5.16 2.45
N GLU A 13 -7.67 4.25 3.13
CA GLU A 13 -7.61 4.11 4.58
C GLU A 13 -6.79 2.85 4.92
N ILE A 14 -5.68 2.99 5.64
CA ILE A 14 -4.93 1.84 6.16
C ILE A 14 -5.62 1.34 7.43
N LEU A 15 -6.09 0.10 7.39
CA LEU A 15 -6.82 -0.54 8.48
C LEU A 15 -5.95 -1.48 9.31
N ASN A 16 -4.88 -2.01 8.73
CA ASN A 16 -3.88 -2.83 9.41
C ASN A 16 -2.53 -2.67 8.72
N GLN A 17 -1.47 -2.74 9.51
CA GLN A 17 -0.08 -2.64 9.09
C GLN A 17 0.76 -3.53 10.01
N GLU A 18 1.35 -4.56 9.43
CA GLU A 18 2.25 -5.49 10.10
C GLU A 18 3.59 -5.42 9.39
N ILE A 19 4.59 -4.89 10.10
CA ILE A 19 5.93 -4.64 9.57
C ILE A 19 6.91 -5.19 10.58
N ASP A 20 7.94 -5.84 10.07
CA ASP A 20 9.10 -6.23 10.83
C ASP A 20 10.12 -5.08 10.86
N PRO A 21 10.41 -4.51 12.05
CA PRO A 21 11.40 -3.44 12.18
C PRO A 21 12.81 -3.84 11.75
N GLU A 22 13.13 -5.14 11.76
CA GLU A 22 14.42 -5.64 11.29
C GLU A 22 14.44 -5.87 9.77
N GLY A 23 13.29 -5.76 9.10
CA GLY A 23 13.18 -5.94 7.66
C GLY A 23 13.49 -7.36 7.19
N ASN A 24 13.38 -8.37 8.06
CA ASN A 24 13.73 -9.75 7.76
C ASN A 24 12.53 -10.58 7.25
N THR A 25 11.31 -10.12 7.50
CA THR A 25 10.07 -10.80 7.10
C THR A 25 9.15 -9.91 6.26
N PRO A 26 8.26 -10.50 5.44
CA PRO A 26 7.35 -9.72 4.62
C PRO A 26 6.44 -8.82 5.45
N SER A 27 6.14 -7.65 4.91
CA SER A 27 5.19 -6.70 5.48
C SER A 27 3.79 -6.90 4.89
N TYR A 28 2.76 -6.76 5.72
CA TYR A 28 1.37 -6.99 5.34
C TYR A 28 0.52 -5.76 5.65
N TYR A 29 -0.34 -5.38 4.70
CA TYR A 29 -1.29 -4.28 4.92
C TYR A 29 -2.70 -4.67 4.49
N ARG A 30 -3.66 -4.16 5.24
CA ARG A 30 -5.08 -4.16 4.86
C ARG A 30 -5.53 -2.72 4.64
N MET A 31 -6.01 -2.43 3.44
CA MET A 31 -6.45 -1.10 3.05
C MET A 31 -7.93 -1.13 2.65
N LEU A 32 -8.65 -0.06 2.94
CA LEU A 32 -9.97 0.23 2.42
C LEU A 32 -9.87 1.38 1.42
N VAL A 33 -10.22 1.10 0.16
CA VAL A 33 -10.12 2.05 -0.93
C VAL A 33 -11.51 2.54 -1.32
N ASP A 34 -11.68 3.87 -1.34
CA ASP A 34 -12.92 4.57 -1.71
C ASP A 34 -14.13 4.07 -0.91
N LYS A 35 -13.91 3.67 0.36
CA LYS A 35 -14.90 3.07 1.27
C LYS A 35 -15.66 1.86 0.70
N ARG A 36 -15.14 1.24 -0.36
CA ARG A 36 -15.85 0.22 -1.13
C ARG A 36 -15.11 -1.10 -1.22
N SER A 37 -13.78 -1.06 -1.40
CA SER A 37 -13.01 -2.27 -1.68
C SER A 37 -11.87 -2.45 -0.68
N PHE A 38 -11.74 -3.68 -0.17
CA PHE A 38 -10.57 -4.08 0.59
C PHE A 38 -9.45 -4.50 -0.36
N LYS A 39 -8.24 -4.00 -0.10
CA LYS A 39 -7.01 -4.43 -0.76
C LYS A 39 -6.06 -4.99 0.31
N TYR A 40 -5.47 -6.13 0.00
CA TYR A 40 -4.46 -6.77 0.82
C TYR A 40 -3.17 -6.72 0.02
N ILE A 41 -2.12 -6.20 0.63
CA ILE A 41 -0.79 -6.16 0.01
C ILE A 41 0.19 -6.90 0.91
N THR A 42 1.08 -7.62 0.25
CA THR A 42 2.26 -8.23 0.86
C THR A 42 3.46 -7.63 0.14
N ILE A 43 4.44 -7.19 0.92
CA ILE A 43 5.68 -6.62 0.41
C ILE A 43 6.82 -7.45 0.97
N ASP A 44 7.62 -8.03 0.09
CA ASP A 44 8.79 -8.80 0.50
C ASP A 44 9.89 -7.90 1.10
N PRO A 45 10.73 -8.46 1.99
CA PRO A 45 11.93 -7.78 2.51
C PRO A 45 12.78 -7.11 1.43
N GLY A 46 13.28 -5.91 1.72
CA GLY A 46 14.24 -5.21 0.86
C GLY A 46 13.64 -4.55 -0.40
N ILE A 47 12.32 -4.57 -0.58
CA ILE A 47 11.65 -3.82 -1.66
C ILE A 47 11.60 -2.31 -1.35
N TYR A 48 11.30 -1.97 -0.10
CA TYR A 48 11.30 -0.61 0.42
C TYR A 48 12.04 -0.57 1.75
N GLU A 49 12.54 0.61 2.13
CA GLU A 49 13.14 0.82 3.44
C GLU A 49 12.07 0.68 4.54
N VAL A 50 12.48 0.21 5.73
CA VAL A 50 11.58 0.00 6.85
C VAL A 50 10.87 1.30 7.26
N ASP A 51 11.56 2.44 7.17
CA ASP A 51 10.98 3.74 7.49
C ASP A 51 9.85 4.13 6.53
N ASP A 52 9.99 3.81 5.23
CA ASP A 52 8.97 4.04 4.22
C ASP A 52 7.75 3.14 4.45
N LEU A 53 8.01 1.87 4.79
CA LEU A 53 6.97 0.91 5.16
C LEU A 53 6.20 1.40 6.39
N CYS A 54 6.88 1.95 7.40
CA CYS A 54 6.28 2.44 8.64
C CYS A 54 5.49 3.75 8.47
N PHE A 55 5.63 4.45 7.33
CA PHE A 55 4.99 5.74 7.09
C PHE A 55 4.04 5.69 5.88
N PRO A 56 2.74 5.38 6.10
CA PRO A 56 1.75 5.16 5.05
C PRO A 56 1.68 6.21 3.94
N PRO A 57 1.80 7.53 4.19
CA PRO A 57 1.76 8.52 3.11
C PRO A 57 2.86 8.30 2.07
N VAL A 58 4.10 8.01 2.51
CA VAL A 58 5.23 7.74 1.60
C VAL A 58 5.03 6.40 0.88
N LEU A 59 4.64 5.35 1.61
CA LEU A 59 4.35 4.06 1.01
C LEU A 59 3.31 4.15 -0.12
N LEU A 60 2.23 4.89 0.10
CA LEU A 60 1.15 5.05 -0.87
C LEU A 60 1.60 5.74 -2.18
N GLU A 61 2.62 6.59 -2.13
CA GLU A 61 3.23 7.20 -3.32
C GLU A 61 4.13 6.23 -4.09
N LEU A 62 4.71 5.24 -3.40
CA LEU A 62 5.59 4.23 -4.00
C LEU A 62 4.81 3.07 -4.63
N LEU A 63 3.60 2.77 -4.13
CA LEU A 63 2.82 1.64 -4.59
C LEU A 63 2.35 1.80 -6.05
N PRO A 64 2.31 0.71 -6.82
CA PRO A 64 1.67 0.73 -8.12
C PRO A 64 0.16 1.00 -7.97
N LEU A 65 -0.46 1.51 -9.03
CA LEU A 65 -1.90 1.73 -9.07
C LEU A 65 -2.65 0.43 -8.72
N PHE A 66 -3.63 0.53 -7.82
CA PHE A 66 -4.45 -0.63 -7.49
C PHE A 66 -5.22 -1.11 -8.72
N PRO A 67 -5.28 -2.44 -8.94
CA PRO A 67 -6.07 -2.97 -10.03
C PRO A 67 -7.54 -2.56 -9.85
N ALA A 68 -8.15 -2.12 -10.94
CA ALA A 68 -9.59 -1.87 -10.99
C ALA A 68 -10.31 -3.14 -10.52
N GLY A 69 -11.11 -3.01 -9.46
CA GLY A 69 -12.02 -4.08 -9.09
C GLY A 69 -13.17 -4.15 -10.09
N ASN A 70 -13.70 -5.35 -10.33
CA ASN A 70 -15.04 -5.51 -10.92
C ASN A 70 -16.11 -5.11 -9.90
#